data_AF-A0A4Q1CE15-F1
#
_entry.id   AF-A0A4Q1CE15-F1
#
_cell.length_a   1.000
_cell.length_b   1.000
_cell.length_c   1.000
_cell.angle_alpha   90.00
_cell.angle_beta   90.00
_cell.angle_gamma   90.00
#
_symmetry.space_group_name_H-M   'P 1'
#
loop_
_entity.id
_entity.type
_entity.pdbx_description
1 polymer ?
#
loop_
_entity_poly.entity_id
_entity_poly.type
_entity_poly.pdbx_seq_one_letter_code
_entity_poly.pdbx_strand_id
1 'polypeptide(L)'
;MKKILSSIVFIAWLLSAAAQENEILQHTTSWEAALQKAKQEKKLLFVDCYFTGCIPCAQMDKDVFPNTLVSSELQESFVAIKVDVFKEKLGDTINMKYGVSGFPTFLILDPSGKLLSMFVGFQDPSLLMRQLTEAKQKQKRNEFLSGFSTNIGTSYPVFYQKFYDRADRKIDVPAANAWIKEQKEWKSEAVAIAMLKINKLDPAIEEYLLNNYASYKAMYGDALVLGRTTNILTDQLNKMLNKEKNEEAFKNFLTTKAKQFPAADWKIMRFLLGNHYYCAVAKDTMALLQFISEEPVLYMNYMGALYSNLLVRKQLNPTTLALLCKWADKAVTADAPLEMMTTAASFYRQNKDMEGYKRFINMAIEKARRYNMPVERYEKMLTANQ
;
A
#
# COMPACT_ATOMS: atom_id res chain seq x y z
N MET A 1 14.24 -34.36 49.81
CA MET A 1 13.53 -34.62 48.53
C MET A 1 12.36 -33.66 48.29
N LYS A 2 11.43 -33.43 49.24
CA LYS A 2 10.29 -32.50 49.06
C LYS A 2 10.68 -31.04 48.75
N LYS A 3 11.78 -30.52 49.32
CA LYS A 3 12.28 -29.16 49.05
C LYS A 3 12.90 -29.01 47.65
N ILE A 4 13.50 -30.08 47.11
CA ILE A 4 14.12 -30.07 45.77
C ILE A 4 13.02 -30.17 44.69
N LEU A 5 11.96 -30.95 44.93
CA LEU A 5 10.80 -31.00 44.03
C LEU A 5 10.08 -29.63 43.92
N SER A 6 9.95 -28.92 45.04
CA SER A 6 9.31 -27.58 45.07
C SER A 6 10.11 -26.53 44.30
N SER A 7 11.45 -26.57 44.35
CA SER A 7 12.31 -25.65 43.60
C SER A 7 12.30 -25.92 42.08
N ILE A 8 12.17 -27.18 41.66
CA ILE A 8 12.10 -27.55 40.23
C ILE A 8 10.77 -27.10 39.62
N VAL A 9 9.66 -27.21 40.35
CA VAL A 9 8.34 -26.72 39.87
C VAL A 9 8.32 -25.20 39.76
N PHE A 10 9.00 -24.48 40.66
CA PHE A 10 9.08 -23.01 40.62
C PHE A 10 9.97 -22.49 39.46
N ILE A 11 11.07 -23.18 39.15
CA ILE A 11 11.92 -22.87 38.00
C ILE A 11 11.21 -23.19 36.67
N ALA A 12 10.43 -24.28 36.61
CA ALA A 12 9.61 -24.59 35.44
C ALA A 12 8.51 -23.54 35.19
N TRP A 13 7.93 -22.98 36.25
CA TRP A 13 6.94 -21.88 36.13
C TRP A 13 7.57 -20.56 35.65
N LEU A 14 8.80 -20.25 36.10
CA LEU A 14 9.56 -19.08 35.62
C LEU A 14 10.02 -19.22 34.16
N LEU A 15 10.32 -20.44 33.70
CA LEU A 15 10.71 -20.71 32.32
C LEU A 15 9.52 -20.70 31.35
N SER A 16 8.31 -21.07 31.78
CA SER A 16 7.10 -20.94 30.97
C SER A 16 6.66 -19.48 30.77
N ALA A 17 6.96 -18.58 31.71
CA ALA A 17 6.70 -17.14 31.57
C ALA A 17 7.69 -16.44 30.61
N ALA A 18 8.88 -17.00 30.41
CA ALA A 18 9.92 -16.44 29.53
C ALA A 18 9.87 -16.97 28.08
N ALA A 19 9.01 -17.96 27.78
CA ALA A 19 8.93 -18.63 26.48
C ALA A 19 7.61 -18.40 25.72
N GLN A 20 6.73 -17.53 26.20
CA GLN A 20 5.78 -16.87 25.29
C GLN A 20 6.57 -15.84 24.51
N GLU A 21 7.01 -16.20 23.29
CA GLU A 21 7.19 -15.19 22.26
C GLU A 21 5.89 -14.38 22.27
N ASN A 22 5.95 -13.14 22.79
CA ASN A 22 4.88 -12.17 22.67
C ASN A 22 4.82 -11.80 21.19
N GLU A 23 4.37 -12.72 20.35
CA GLU A 23 4.09 -12.47 18.96
C GLU A 23 2.96 -11.43 18.95
N ILE A 24 3.33 -10.19 18.63
CA ILE A 24 2.44 -9.03 18.68
C ILE A 24 1.20 -9.30 17.81
N LEU A 25 1.40 -10.01 16.70
CA LEU A 25 0.36 -10.46 15.79
C LEU A 25 0.08 -11.94 16.04
N GLN A 26 -1.18 -12.27 16.34
CA GLN A 26 -1.59 -13.64 16.61
C GLN A 26 -2.17 -14.31 15.37
N HIS A 27 -1.88 -15.60 15.18
CA HIS A 27 -2.63 -16.43 14.25
C HIS A 27 -4.03 -16.72 14.80
N THR A 28 -5.04 -16.67 13.92
CA THR A 28 -6.41 -17.06 14.27
C THR A 28 -7.10 -17.75 13.10
N THR A 29 -7.96 -18.71 13.43
CA THR A 29 -8.82 -19.39 12.45
C THR A 29 -10.26 -18.89 12.47
N SER A 30 -10.64 -18.05 13.45
CA SER A 30 -12.00 -17.51 13.60
C SER A 30 -11.99 -15.98 13.59
N TRP A 31 -12.76 -15.44 12.63
CA TRP A 31 -13.01 -14.01 12.52
C TRP A 31 -13.86 -13.49 13.68
N GLU A 32 -14.86 -14.27 14.07
CA GLU A 32 -15.80 -13.96 15.14
C GLU A 32 -15.07 -13.89 16.48
N ALA A 33 -14.15 -14.81 16.74
CA ALA A 33 -13.32 -14.79 17.94
C ALA A 33 -12.41 -13.55 17.98
N ALA A 34 -11.82 -13.14 16.85
CA ALA A 34 -10.99 -11.95 16.77
C ALA A 34 -11.80 -10.67 17.05
N LEU A 35 -12.98 -10.52 16.45
CA LEU A 35 -13.89 -9.39 16.71
C LEU A 35 -14.45 -9.42 18.14
N GLN A 36 -14.77 -10.59 18.68
CA GLN A 36 -15.23 -10.73 20.06
C GLN A 36 -14.15 -10.30 21.04
N LYS A 37 -12.89 -10.70 20.82
CA LYS A 37 -11.73 -10.26 21.61
C LYS A 37 -11.56 -8.75 21.51
N ALA A 38 -11.61 -8.18 20.30
CA ALA A 38 -11.55 -6.73 20.08
C ALA A 38 -12.65 -5.98 20.86
N LYS A 39 -13.87 -6.51 20.88
CA LYS A 39 -15.00 -5.96 21.65
C LYS A 39 -14.81 -6.07 23.15
N GLN A 40 -14.31 -7.20 23.65
CA GLN A 40 -14.05 -7.42 25.07
C GLN A 40 -12.93 -6.51 25.59
N GLU A 41 -11.85 -6.37 24.82
CA GLU A 41 -10.70 -5.51 25.15
C GLU A 41 -10.94 -4.03 24.83
N LYS A 42 -12.04 -3.69 24.14
CA LYS A 42 -12.36 -2.35 23.63
C LYS A 42 -11.26 -1.79 22.72
N LYS A 43 -10.65 -2.66 21.91
CA LYS A 43 -9.57 -2.37 20.98
C LYS A 43 -10.03 -2.47 19.54
N LEU A 44 -9.34 -1.79 18.63
CA LEU A 44 -9.51 -2.00 17.18
C LEU A 44 -8.99 -3.38 16.79
N LEU A 45 -9.42 -3.92 15.65
CA LEU A 45 -8.84 -5.13 15.05
C LEU A 45 -7.86 -4.73 13.95
N PHE A 46 -6.60 -5.13 14.08
CA PHE A 46 -5.57 -4.99 13.06
C PHE A 46 -5.32 -6.35 12.40
N VAL A 47 -5.38 -6.43 11.08
CA VAL A 47 -5.20 -7.67 10.31
C VAL A 47 -4.06 -7.48 9.32
N ASP A 48 -3.00 -8.28 9.46
CA ASP A 48 -1.96 -8.43 8.44
C ASP A 48 -2.31 -9.58 7.50
N CYS A 49 -2.70 -9.25 6.27
CA CYS A 49 -2.90 -10.21 5.20
C CYS A 49 -1.56 -10.42 4.48
N TYR A 50 -1.00 -11.62 4.63
CA TYR A 50 0.30 -11.96 4.09
C TYR A 50 0.25 -13.28 3.31
N PHE A 51 1.40 -13.69 2.76
CA PHE A 51 1.59 -15.06 2.29
C PHE A 51 3.04 -15.53 2.48
N THR A 52 3.23 -16.84 2.58
CA THR A 52 4.57 -17.45 2.69
C THR A 52 5.44 -17.15 1.46
N GLY A 53 6.64 -16.59 1.66
CA GLY A 53 7.54 -16.18 0.58
C GLY A 53 7.36 -14.71 0.14
N CYS A 54 6.49 -13.98 0.82
CA CYS A 54 6.37 -12.53 0.66
C CYS A 54 7.56 -11.79 1.30
N ILE A 55 8.51 -11.33 0.49
CA ILE A 55 9.68 -10.55 0.93
C ILE A 55 9.30 -9.31 1.75
N PRO A 56 8.40 -8.41 1.29
CA PRO A 56 8.05 -7.23 2.08
C PRO A 56 7.32 -7.57 3.39
N CYS A 57 6.59 -8.69 3.44
CA CYS A 57 5.95 -9.16 4.67
C CYS A 57 7.01 -9.61 5.69
N ALA A 58 8.00 -10.39 5.26
CA ALA A 58 9.12 -10.78 6.12
C ALA A 58 9.92 -9.56 6.63
N GLN A 59 9.99 -8.49 5.84
CA GLN A 59 10.61 -7.24 6.29
C GLN A 59 9.78 -6.52 7.36
N MET A 60 8.44 -6.54 7.27
CA MET A 60 7.58 -6.04 8.35
C MET A 60 7.79 -6.80 9.65
N ASP A 61 7.80 -8.15 9.57
CA ASP A 61 8.01 -9.04 10.72
C ASP A 61 9.36 -8.79 11.41
N LYS A 62 10.41 -8.49 10.63
CA LYS A 62 11.76 -8.28 11.14
C LYS A 62 12.00 -6.86 11.66
N ASP A 63 11.63 -5.85 10.88
CA ASP A 63 12.11 -4.48 11.07
C ASP A 63 11.04 -3.53 11.62
N VAL A 64 9.75 -3.88 11.52
CA VAL A 64 8.64 -2.96 11.79
C VAL A 64 7.80 -3.38 12.99
N PHE A 65 7.24 -4.59 13.01
CA PHE A 65 6.41 -5.02 14.15
C PHE A 65 7.18 -5.05 15.47
N PRO A 66 8.47 -5.48 15.52
CA PRO A 66 9.26 -5.44 16.75
C PRO A 66 9.70 -4.03 17.18
N ASN A 67 9.50 -3.00 16.35
CA ASN A 67 9.83 -1.63 16.71
C ASN A 67 9.03 -1.21 17.94
N THR A 68 9.71 -0.68 18.96
CA THR A 68 9.11 -0.39 20.27
C THR A 68 7.89 0.55 20.22
N LEU A 69 7.85 1.53 19.31
CA LEU A 69 6.68 2.41 19.16
C LEU A 69 5.51 1.66 18.54
N VAL A 70 5.78 0.90 17.48
CA VAL A 70 4.78 0.10 16.76
C VAL A 70 4.21 -0.99 17.67
N SER A 71 5.08 -1.77 18.32
CA SER A 71 4.68 -2.87 19.18
C SER A 71 3.82 -2.39 20.35
N SER A 72 4.21 -1.26 20.98
CA SER A 72 3.47 -0.69 22.09
C SER A 72 2.08 -0.21 21.65
N GLU A 73 2.00 0.51 20.52
CA GLU A 73 0.72 0.98 19.99
C GLU A 73 -0.21 -0.17 19.61
N LEU A 74 0.32 -1.21 18.94
CA LEU A 74 -0.43 -2.41 18.59
C LEU A 74 -0.96 -3.11 19.85
N GLN A 75 -0.13 -3.31 20.87
CA GLN A 75 -0.54 -3.97 22.11
C GLN A 75 -1.59 -3.16 22.90
N GLU A 76 -1.44 -1.84 22.96
CA GLU A 76 -2.31 -0.96 23.72
C GLU A 76 -3.68 -0.79 23.07
N SER A 77 -3.71 -0.59 21.75
CA SER A 77 -4.91 -0.11 21.05
C SER A 77 -5.54 -1.14 20.12
N PHE A 78 -4.87 -2.26 19.84
CA PHE A 78 -5.31 -3.22 18.84
C PHE A 78 -5.32 -4.67 19.36
N VAL A 79 -6.28 -5.45 18.89
CA VAL A 79 -6.14 -6.89 18.75
C VAL A 79 -5.50 -7.10 17.38
N ALA A 80 -4.24 -7.50 17.34
CA ALA A 80 -3.49 -7.67 16.10
C ALA A 80 -3.43 -9.15 15.71
N ILE A 81 -3.83 -9.46 14.48
CA ILE A 81 -3.79 -10.81 13.91
C ILE A 81 -3.06 -10.82 12.57
N LYS A 82 -2.53 -11.98 12.18
CA LYS A 82 -2.00 -12.22 10.84
C LYS A 82 -2.65 -13.44 10.21
N VAL A 83 -2.85 -13.40 8.89
CA VAL A 83 -3.48 -14.46 8.11
C VAL A 83 -2.74 -14.71 6.79
N ASP A 84 -2.42 -15.97 6.51
CA ASP A 84 -1.86 -16.38 5.21
C ASP A 84 -3.02 -16.63 4.23
N VAL A 85 -3.22 -15.68 3.32
CA VAL A 85 -4.34 -15.71 2.37
C VAL A 85 -4.27 -16.87 1.37
N PHE A 86 -3.10 -17.50 1.24
CA PHE A 86 -2.87 -18.64 0.37
C PHE A 86 -2.74 -19.97 1.11
N LYS A 87 -3.00 -20.04 2.42
CA LYS A 87 -2.97 -21.30 3.17
C LYS A 87 -4.17 -21.50 4.09
N GLU A 88 -4.73 -20.42 4.62
CA GLU A 88 -5.78 -20.48 5.61
C GLU A 88 -7.15 -20.20 4.99
N LYS A 89 -8.19 -20.90 5.47
CA LYS A 89 -9.58 -20.69 5.01
C LYS A 89 -10.08 -19.28 5.34
N LEU A 90 -9.72 -18.76 6.52
CA LEU A 90 -10.02 -17.38 6.90
C LEU A 90 -9.30 -16.40 5.97
N GLY A 91 -8.01 -16.63 5.69
CA GLY A 91 -7.24 -15.82 4.76
C GLY A 91 -7.85 -15.77 3.35
N ASP A 92 -8.32 -16.91 2.83
CA ASP A 92 -9.03 -16.98 1.54
C ASP A 92 -10.33 -16.17 1.55
N THR A 93 -11.09 -16.25 2.64
CA THR A 93 -12.34 -15.49 2.83
C THR A 93 -12.06 -13.98 2.89
N ILE A 94 -11.04 -13.56 3.62
CA ILE A 94 -10.61 -12.16 3.75
C ILE A 94 -10.13 -11.62 2.40
N ASN A 95 -9.32 -12.41 1.67
CA ASN A 95 -8.81 -12.06 0.35
C ASN A 95 -9.95 -11.77 -0.63
N MET A 96 -10.97 -12.63 -0.66
CA MET A 96 -12.14 -12.46 -1.50
C MET A 96 -13.00 -11.26 -1.06
N LYS A 97 -13.30 -11.13 0.24
CA LYS A 97 -14.17 -10.06 0.76
C LYS A 97 -13.58 -8.67 0.55
N TYR A 98 -12.32 -8.48 0.90
CA TYR A 98 -11.67 -7.16 0.84
C TYR A 98 -10.94 -6.92 -0.48
N GLY A 99 -11.00 -7.87 -1.41
CA GLY A 99 -10.39 -7.74 -2.73
C GLY A 99 -8.88 -7.56 -2.69
N VAL A 100 -8.18 -8.23 -1.76
CA VAL A 100 -6.74 -8.04 -1.52
C VAL A 100 -5.97 -8.18 -2.85
N SER A 101 -5.15 -7.16 -3.16
CA SER A 101 -4.53 -6.96 -4.49
C SER A 101 -3.01 -6.87 -4.46
N GLY A 102 -2.41 -6.82 -3.27
CA GLY A 102 -0.97 -6.77 -3.05
C GLY A 102 -0.63 -7.20 -1.64
N PHE A 103 0.66 -7.32 -1.34
CA PHE A 103 1.13 -7.82 -0.04
C PHE A 103 2.32 -7.02 0.51
N PRO A 104 2.40 -6.86 1.84
CA PRO A 104 1.32 -7.13 2.79
C PRO A 104 0.11 -6.20 2.53
N THR A 105 -1.09 -6.65 2.90
CA THR A 105 -2.28 -5.79 2.96
C THR A 105 -2.76 -5.73 4.39
N PHE A 106 -3.01 -4.53 4.87
CA PHE A 106 -3.45 -4.29 6.24
C PHE A 106 -4.90 -3.84 6.27
N LEU A 107 -5.67 -4.43 7.17
CA LEU A 107 -7.04 -4.02 7.46
C LEU A 107 -7.12 -3.53 8.90
N ILE A 108 -7.78 -2.40 9.12
CA ILE A 108 -8.11 -1.92 10.46
C ILE A 108 -9.62 -1.81 10.59
N LEU A 109 -10.19 -2.53 11.54
CA LEU A 109 -11.62 -2.56 11.80
C LEU A 109 -11.94 -2.08 13.20
N ASP A 110 -13.11 -1.50 13.37
CA ASP A 110 -13.65 -1.23 14.70
C ASP A 110 -14.17 -2.52 15.37
N PRO A 111 -14.48 -2.50 16.68
CA PRO A 111 -14.99 -3.68 17.39
C PRO A 111 -16.35 -4.20 16.89
N SER A 112 -17.04 -3.44 16.02
CA SER A 112 -18.30 -3.86 15.39
C SER A 112 -18.09 -4.54 14.03
N GLY A 113 -16.84 -4.61 13.56
CA GLY A 113 -16.47 -5.18 12.27
C GLY A 113 -16.58 -4.21 11.09
N LYS A 114 -16.73 -2.90 11.34
CA LYS A 114 -16.69 -1.88 10.28
C LYS A 114 -15.25 -1.57 9.91
N LEU A 115 -14.95 -1.58 8.62
CA LEU A 115 -13.61 -1.29 8.11
C LEU A 115 -13.31 0.21 8.18
N LEU A 116 -12.27 0.61 8.91
CA LEU A 116 -11.81 2.00 9.07
C LEU A 116 -10.77 2.36 8.00
N SER A 117 -9.87 1.42 7.72
CA SER A 117 -8.74 1.64 6.81
C SER A 117 -8.30 0.35 6.14
N MET A 118 -7.81 0.49 4.91
CA MET A 118 -7.13 -0.56 4.17
C MET A 118 -5.96 0.06 3.40
N PHE A 119 -4.77 -0.50 3.57
CA PHE A 119 -3.54 -0.02 2.93
C PHE A 119 -2.62 -1.19 2.58
N VAL A 120 -1.74 -0.99 1.61
CA VAL A 120 -0.98 -2.05 0.94
C VAL A 120 0.49 -1.71 0.87
N GLY A 121 1.33 -2.74 0.95
CA GLY A 121 2.78 -2.66 0.81
C GLY A 121 3.48 -2.35 2.12
N PHE A 122 4.81 -2.47 2.08
CA PHE A 122 5.68 -2.20 3.23
C PHE A 122 5.40 -0.83 3.85
N GLN A 123 5.33 -0.79 5.18
CA GLN A 123 5.16 0.44 5.96
C GLN A 123 6.34 0.51 6.94
N ASP A 124 7.26 1.46 6.76
CA ASP A 124 8.23 1.73 7.83
C ASP A 124 7.51 2.16 9.12
N PRO A 125 8.14 2.07 10.31
CA PRO A 125 7.51 2.43 11.57
C PRO A 125 6.80 3.78 11.58
N SER A 126 7.30 4.79 10.86
CA SER A 126 6.64 6.10 10.78
C SER A 126 5.32 6.04 10.01
N LEU A 127 5.30 5.30 8.90
CA LEU A 127 4.12 5.14 8.05
C LEU A 127 3.07 4.31 8.78
N LEU A 128 3.46 3.20 9.40
CA LEU A 128 2.53 2.35 10.13
C LEU A 128 1.92 3.10 11.31
N MET A 129 2.72 3.82 12.11
CA MET A 129 2.21 4.66 13.20
C MET A 129 1.21 5.72 12.73
N ARG A 130 1.44 6.32 11.55
CA ARG A 130 0.47 7.24 10.94
C ARG A 130 -0.84 6.53 10.60
N GLN A 131 -0.79 5.34 10.02
CA GLN A 131 -1.99 4.55 9.69
C GLN A 131 -2.78 4.15 10.94
N LEU A 132 -2.10 3.68 12.00
CA LEU A 132 -2.71 3.31 13.27
C LEU A 132 -3.39 4.53 13.93
N THR A 133 -2.68 5.67 13.95
CA THR A 133 -3.21 6.92 14.50
C THR A 133 -4.44 7.39 13.71
N GLU A 134 -4.36 7.42 12.38
CA GLU A 134 -5.47 7.86 11.55
C GLU A 134 -6.70 6.97 11.71
N ALA A 135 -6.52 5.64 11.82
CA ALA A 135 -7.63 4.74 12.05
C ALA A 135 -8.33 4.99 13.40
N LYS A 136 -7.58 5.28 14.46
CA LYS A 136 -8.15 5.68 15.76
C LYS A 136 -8.93 7.00 15.65
N GLN A 137 -8.45 7.95 14.85
CA GLN A 137 -9.17 9.21 14.64
C GLN A 137 -10.43 9.02 13.80
N LYS A 138 -10.39 8.22 12.74
CA LYS A 138 -11.56 7.83 11.96
C LYS A 138 -12.63 7.16 12.82
N GLN A 139 -12.23 6.26 13.73
CA GLN A 139 -13.15 5.64 14.67
C GLN A 139 -13.87 6.70 15.53
N LYS A 140 -13.14 7.68 16.08
CA LYS A 140 -13.73 8.77 16.87
C LYS A 140 -14.69 9.63 16.06
N ARG A 141 -14.41 9.83 14.76
CA ARG A 141 -15.25 10.59 13.83
C ARG A 141 -16.39 9.76 13.20
N ASN A 142 -16.49 8.46 13.51
CA ASN A 142 -17.40 7.53 12.86
C ASN A 142 -17.25 7.47 11.32
N GLU A 143 -16.01 7.57 10.84
CA GLU A 143 -15.66 7.48 9.43
C GLU A 143 -15.22 6.05 9.08
N PHE A 144 -15.88 5.43 8.11
CA PHE A 144 -15.63 4.05 7.69
C PHE A 144 -15.62 3.92 6.18
N LEU A 145 -14.98 2.86 5.67
CA LEU A 145 -15.13 2.40 4.30
C LEU A 145 -16.49 1.69 4.17
N SER A 146 -17.54 2.51 4.01
CA SER A 146 -18.95 2.10 4.05
C SER A 146 -19.39 1.18 2.90
N GLY A 147 -18.53 0.98 1.89
CA GLY A 147 -18.77 0.02 0.82
C GLY A 147 -18.67 -1.44 1.28
N PHE A 148 -18.03 -1.70 2.42
CA PHE A 148 -17.91 -3.06 2.97
C PHE A 148 -18.94 -3.30 4.09
N SER A 149 -19.73 -4.35 3.96
CA SER A 149 -20.56 -4.86 5.05
C SER A 149 -19.71 -5.52 6.14
N THR A 150 -20.25 -5.58 7.35
CA THR A 150 -19.62 -6.25 8.50
C THR A 150 -19.69 -7.77 8.43
N ASN A 151 -20.50 -8.34 7.52
CA ASN A 151 -20.64 -9.79 7.36
C ASN A 151 -19.46 -10.35 6.56
N ILE A 152 -18.59 -11.14 7.18
CA ILE A 152 -17.45 -11.75 6.48
C ILE A 152 -17.88 -12.78 5.41
N GLY A 153 -19.07 -13.37 5.57
CA GLY A 153 -19.66 -14.33 4.65
C GLY A 153 -20.46 -13.71 3.49
N THR A 154 -20.13 -12.50 3.04
CA THR A 154 -20.76 -11.89 1.86
C THR A 154 -20.66 -12.86 0.67
N SER A 155 -21.80 -13.19 0.06
CA SER A 155 -21.85 -14.05 -1.12
C SER A 155 -21.48 -13.24 -2.37
N TYR A 156 -20.49 -13.73 -3.12
CA TYR A 156 -20.08 -13.16 -4.40
C TYR A 156 -20.52 -14.06 -5.56
N PRO A 157 -20.72 -13.53 -6.77
CA PRO A 157 -21.03 -14.34 -7.95
C PRO A 157 -19.95 -15.39 -8.24
N VAL A 158 -20.35 -16.50 -8.87
CA VAL A 158 -19.44 -17.61 -9.20
C VAL A 158 -18.23 -17.17 -10.02
N PHE A 159 -18.40 -16.26 -10.99
CA PHE A 159 -17.29 -15.74 -11.80
C PHE A 159 -16.24 -15.04 -10.92
N TYR A 160 -16.65 -14.43 -9.82
CA TYR A 160 -15.77 -13.73 -8.89
C TYR A 160 -15.09 -14.71 -7.94
N GLN A 161 -15.83 -15.70 -7.42
CA GLN A 161 -15.25 -16.76 -6.60
C GLN A 161 -14.14 -17.51 -7.34
N LYS A 162 -14.35 -17.83 -8.63
CA LYS A 162 -13.33 -18.45 -9.50
C LYS A 162 -12.05 -17.65 -9.66
N PHE A 163 -12.07 -16.33 -9.42
CA PHE A 163 -10.85 -15.53 -9.43
C PHE A 163 -9.88 -15.95 -8.31
N TYR A 164 -10.42 -16.44 -7.19
CA TYR A 164 -9.64 -16.87 -6.02
C TYR A 164 -9.44 -18.39 -5.97
N ASP A 165 -10.15 -19.16 -6.80
CA ASP A 165 -9.92 -20.59 -6.95
C ASP A 165 -8.49 -20.86 -7.45
N ARG A 166 -7.69 -21.51 -6.63
CA ARG A 166 -6.27 -21.78 -6.93
C ARG A 166 -6.07 -22.88 -7.96
N ALA A 167 -7.07 -23.74 -8.16
CA ALA A 167 -7.00 -24.83 -9.14
C ALA A 167 -7.38 -24.37 -10.55
N ASP A 168 -8.29 -23.41 -10.68
CA ASP A 168 -8.79 -22.92 -11.99
C ASP A 168 -9.08 -21.41 -11.97
N ARG A 169 -8.02 -20.59 -11.99
CA ARG A 169 -8.10 -19.12 -12.06
C ARG A 169 -8.54 -18.63 -13.44
N LYS A 170 -9.80 -18.88 -13.82
CA LYS A 170 -10.40 -18.36 -15.05
C LYS A 170 -11.59 -17.47 -14.71
N ILE A 171 -11.42 -16.19 -14.99
CA ILE A 171 -12.53 -15.22 -14.91
C ILE A 171 -13.32 -15.28 -16.21
N ASP A 172 -14.63 -15.48 -16.08
CA ASP A 172 -15.59 -15.28 -17.16
C ASP A 172 -15.95 -13.79 -17.24
N VAL A 173 -15.13 -13.03 -17.97
CA VAL A 173 -15.32 -11.58 -18.16
C VAL A 173 -16.62 -11.23 -18.88
N PRO A 174 -17.06 -11.97 -19.92
CA PRO A 174 -18.41 -11.80 -20.49
C PRO A 174 -19.53 -11.95 -19.46
N ALA A 175 -19.50 -13.03 -18.65
CA ALA A 175 -20.50 -13.23 -17.60
C ALA A 175 -20.45 -12.13 -16.53
N ALA A 176 -19.25 -11.68 -16.14
CA ALA A 176 -19.10 -10.57 -15.21
C ALA A 176 -19.74 -9.28 -15.74
N ASN A 177 -19.48 -8.92 -17.00
CA ASN A 177 -20.06 -7.74 -17.63
C ASN A 177 -21.59 -7.82 -17.75
N ALA A 178 -22.11 -8.97 -18.18
CA ALA A 178 -23.56 -9.20 -18.25
C ALA A 178 -24.21 -9.04 -16.86
N TRP A 179 -23.65 -9.72 -15.86
CA TRP A 179 -24.16 -9.67 -14.49
C TRP A 179 -24.11 -8.25 -13.90
N ILE A 180 -23.02 -7.50 -14.07
CA ILE A 180 -22.90 -6.12 -13.57
C ILE A 180 -24.00 -5.23 -14.20
N LYS A 181 -24.21 -5.32 -15.52
CA LYS A 181 -25.21 -4.49 -16.23
C LYS A 181 -26.65 -4.72 -15.75
N GLU A 182 -26.96 -5.93 -15.29
CA GLU A 182 -28.28 -6.28 -14.74
C GLU A 182 -28.51 -5.71 -13.33
N GLN A 183 -27.46 -5.31 -12.62
CA GLN A 183 -27.58 -4.79 -11.26
C GLN A 183 -28.13 -3.37 -11.25
N LYS A 184 -29.03 -3.10 -10.31
CA LYS A 184 -29.60 -1.75 -10.10
C LYS A 184 -28.65 -0.82 -9.33
N GLU A 185 -27.91 -1.38 -8.37
CA GLU A 185 -27.06 -0.63 -7.43
C GLU A 185 -25.58 -0.97 -7.63
N TRP A 186 -24.90 -0.29 -8.56
CA TRP A 186 -23.50 -0.58 -8.91
C TRP A 186 -22.51 -0.28 -7.78
N LYS A 187 -22.89 0.57 -6.82
CA LYS A 187 -22.08 0.89 -5.64
C LYS A 187 -22.23 -0.13 -4.51
N SER A 188 -23.09 -1.13 -4.63
CA SER A 188 -23.21 -2.20 -3.62
C SER A 188 -21.96 -3.09 -3.57
N GLU A 189 -21.66 -3.66 -2.40
CA GLU A 189 -20.38 -4.34 -2.11
C GLU A 189 -19.96 -5.34 -3.19
N ALA A 190 -20.81 -6.32 -3.51
CA ALA A 190 -20.47 -7.36 -4.48
C ALA A 190 -20.24 -6.80 -5.89
N VAL A 191 -21.03 -5.81 -6.30
CA VAL A 191 -20.97 -5.22 -7.65
C VAL A 191 -19.74 -4.34 -7.78
N ALA A 192 -19.53 -3.46 -6.81
CA ALA A 192 -18.38 -2.57 -6.76
C ALA A 192 -17.07 -3.35 -6.70
N ILE A 193 -16.99 -4.38 -5.85
CA ILE A 193 -15.79 -5.21 -5.74
C ILE A 193 -15.51 -5.98 -7.04
N ALA A 194 -16.54 -6.48 -7.73
CA ALA A 194 -16.38 -7.06 -9.06
C ALA A 194 -15.81 -6.04 -10.06
N MET A 195 -16.37 -4.82 -10.10
CA MET A 195 -15.89 -3.72 -10.95
C MET A 195 -14.45 -3.28 -10.64
N LEU A 196 -14.07 -3.35 -9.36
CA LEU A 196 -12.74 -2.94 -8.88
C LEU A 196 -11.66 -4.00 -9.13
N LYS A 197 -12.03 -5.27 -9.30
CA LYS A 197 -11.07 -6.38 -9.44
C LYS A 197 -10.99 -6.98 -10.83
N ILE A 198 -12.07 -6.96 -11.60
CA ILE A 198 -12.12 -7.58 -12.91
C ILE A 198 -11.59 -6.59 -13.96
N ASN A 199 -10.62 -7.04 -14.74
CA ASN A 199 -10.07 -6.27 -15.87
C ASN A 199 -10.93 -6.43 -17.13
N LYS A 200 -10.77 -5.51 -18.09
CA LYS A 200 -11.47 -5.52 -19.39
C LYS A 200 -13.00 -5.49 -19.24
N LEU A 201 -13.49 -4.59 -18.41
CA LEU A 201 -14.93 -4.37 -18.28
C LEU A 201 -15.48 -3.66 -19.52
N ASP A 202 -16.79 -3.70 -19.67
CA ASP A 202 -17.50 -2.95 -20.68
C ASP A 202 -17.17 -1.45 -20.57
N PRO A 203 -16.95 -0.74 -21.69
CA PRO A 203 -16.59 0.68 -21.66
C PRO A 203 -17.57 1.56 -20.87
N ALA A 204 -18.87 1.26 -20.85
CA ALA A 204 -19.85 2.02 -20.08
C ALA A 204 -19.69 1.82 -18.57
N ILE A 205 -19.32 0.62 -18.13
CA ILE A 205 -19.01 0.31 -16.73
C ILE A 205 -17.72 1.03 -16.30
N GLU A 206 -16.69 0.98 -17.16
CA GLU A 206 -15.42 1.67 -16.91
C GLU A 206 -15.64 3.19 -16.78
N GLU A 207 -16.35 3.80 -17.73
CA GLU A 207 -16.63 5.23 -17.71
C GLU A 207 -17.50 5.64 -16.52
N TYR A 208 -18.47 4.80 -16.10
CA TYR A 208 -19.22 5.03 -14.86
C TYR A 208 -18.29 5.06 -13.64
N LEU A 209 -17.37 4.09 -13.54
CA LEU A 209 -16.43 4.00 -12.41
C LEU A 209 -15.52 5.24 -12.36
N LEU A 210 -15.00 5.70 -13.50
CA LEU A 210 -14.19 6.93 -13.57
C LEU A 210 -14.99 8.16 -13.14
N ASN A 211 -16.21 8.34 -13.66
CA ASN A 211 -17.06 9.49 -13.30
C ASN A 211 -17.56 9.48 -11.85
N ASN A 212 -17.53 8.31 -11.19
CA ASN A 212 -17.90 8.16 -9.79
C ASN A 212 -16.69 7.95 -8.85
N TYR A 213 -15.46 8.19 -9.34
CA TYR A 213 -14.22 7.87 -8.63
C TYR A 213 -14.22 8.32 -7.16
N ALA A 214 -14.56 9.58 -6.87
CA ALA A 214 -14.54 10.11 -5.51
C ALA A 214 -15.49 9.37 -4.56
N SER A 215 -16.66 8.96 -5.05
CA SER A 215 -17.63 8.19 -4.28
C SER A 215 -17.12 6.77 -4.01
N TYR A 216 -16.53 6.10 -5.01
CA TYR A 216 -15.93 4.78 -4.81
C TYR A 216 -14.73 4.85 -3.86
N LYS A 217 -13.87 5.86 -4.00
CA LYS A 217 -12.73 6.10 -3.11
C LYS A 217 -13.17 6.24 -1.66
N ALA A 218 -14.23 7.03 -1.41
CA ALA A 218 -14.78 7.20 -0.06
C ALA A 218 -15.34 5.89 0.53
N MET A 219 -15.98 5.06 -0.31
CA MET A 219 -16.63 3.82 0.13
C MET A 219 -15.68 2.63 0.26
N TYR A 220 -14.70 2.49 -0.64
CA TYR A 220 -13.86 1.29 -0.80
C TYR A 220 -12.36 1.53 -0.57
N GLY A 221 -11.95 2.80 -0.46
CA GLY A 221 -10.58 3.18 -0.15
C GLY A 221 -9.62 3.14 -1.35
N ASP A 222 -8.47 3.79 -1.16
CA ASP A 222 -7.51 4.07 -2.22
C ASP A 222 -6.82 2.80 -2.72
N ALA A 223 -6.60 1.85 -1.82
CA ALA A 223 -5.96 0.57 -2.09
C ALA A 223 -6.61 -0.23 -3.24
N LEU A 224 -7.94 -0.10 -3.42
CA LEU A 224 -8.65 -0.73 -4.54
C LEU A 224 -8.88 0.25 -5.69
N VAL A 225 -9.32 1.46 -5.37
CA VAL A 225 -9.91 2.36 -6.37
C VAL A 225 -8.83 3.02 -7.24
N LEU A 226 -7.77 3.56 -6.63
CA LEU A 226 -6.73 4.31 -7.35
C LEU A 226 -6.04 3.44 -8.41
N GLY A 227 -5.65 2.23 -8.02
CA GLY A 227 -4.98 1.28 -8.92
C GLY A 227 -5.89 0.86 -10.07
N ARG A 228 -7.16 0.51 -9.78
CA ARG A 228 -8.10 0.09 -10.83
C ARG A 228 -8.39 1.20 -11.82
N THR A 229 -8.70 2.41 -11.36
CA THR A 229 -9.02 3.51 -12.27
C THR A 229 -7.80 3.94 -13.08
N THR A 230 -6.60 3.90 -12.50
CA THR A 230 -5.36 4.13 -13.26
C THR A 230 -5.13 3.08 -14.35
N ASN A 231 -5.42 1.81 -14.08
CA ASN A 231 -5.34 0.75 -15.10
C ASN A 231 -6.34 0.98 -16.24
N ILE A 232 -7.58 1.36 -15.93
CA ILE A 232 -8.58 1.73 -16.94
C ILE A 232 -8.09 2.91 -17.79
N LEU A 233 -7.58 3.97 -17.16
CA LEU A 233 -7.02 5.12 -17.88
C LEU A 233 -5.84 4.73 -18.76
N THR A 234 -4.98 3.82 -18.29
CA THR A 234 -3.85 3.30 -19.06
C THR A 234 -4.31 2.51 -20.28
N ASP A 235 -5.34 1.68 -20.14
CA ASP A 235 -5.95 0.94 -21.26
C ASP A 235 -6.60 1.88 -22.28
N GLN A 236 -7.33 2.90 -21.82
CA GLN A 236 -7.89 3.95 -22.67
C GLN A 236 -6.79 4.73 -23.41
N LEU A 237 -5.72 5.10 -22.71
CA LEU A 237 -4.56 5.76 -23.28
C LEU A 237 -3.91 4.91 -24.37
N ASN A 238 -3.67 3.62 -24.11
CA ASN A 238 -3.10 2.71 -25.10
C ASN A 238 -3.97 2.59 -26.36
N LYS A 239 -5.31 2.49 -26.19
CA LYS A 239 -6.25 2.45 -27.32
C LYS A 239 -6.20 3.73 -28.16
N MET A 240 -6.09 4.90 -27.52
CA MET A 240 -5.94 6.18 -28.21
C MET A 240 -4.61 6.27 -28.94
N LEU A 241 -3.50 5.93 -28.25
CA LEU A 241 -2.15 5.99 -28.82
C LEU A 241 -1.97 5.02 -29.99
N ASN A 242 -2.75 3.93 -30.10
CA ASN A 242 -2.72 3.10 -31.30
C ASN A 242 -3.09 3.85 -32.59
N LYS A 243 -3.82 4.97 -32.48
CA LYS A 243 -4.19 5.84 -33.59
C LYS A 243 -3.24 7.04 -33.70
N GLU A 244 -2.87 7.66 -32.58
CA GLU A 244 -2.10 8.91 -32.53
C GLU A 244 -0.93 8.80 -31.54
N LYS A 245 0.25 8.38 -32.02
CA LYS A 245 1.44 8.10 -31.17
C LYS A 245 2.30 9.32 -30.88
N ASN A 246 1.71 10.48 -30.58
CA ASN A 246 2.47 11.70 -30.31
C ASN A 246 2.21 12.24 -28.90
N GLU A 247 3.11 13.12 -28.45
CA GLU A 247 3.07 13.67 -27.09
C GLU A 247 1.90 14.65 -26.89
N GLU A 248 1.46 15.32 -27.95
CA GLU A 248 0.31 16.23 -27.91
C GLU A 248 -0.98 15.47 -27.58
N ALA A 249 -1.22 14.34 -28.23
CA ALA A 249 -2.35 13.47 -27.94
C ALA A 249 -2.32 12.96 -26.49
N PHE A 250 -1.14 12.60 -25.97
CA PHE A 250 -0.96 12.24 -24.57
C PHE A 250 -1.30 13.40 -23.62
N LYS A 251 -0.78 14.61 -23.86
CA LYS A 251 -1.08 15.80 -23.04
C LYS A 251 -2.56 16.18 -23.08
N ASN A 252 -3.21 16.04 -24.24
CA ASN A 252 -4.65 16.27 -24.41
C ASN A 252 -5.48 15.23 -23.64
N PHE A 253 -5.06 13.96 -23.65
CA PHE A 253 -5.67 12.90 -22.85
C PHE A 253 -5.64 13.24 -21.36
N LEU A 254 -4.46 13.62 -20.84
CA LEU A 254 -4.31 14.04 -19.44
C LEU A 254 -5.22 15.21 -19.10
N THR A 255 -5.22 16.27 -19.91
CA THR A 255 -6.02 17.48 -19.69
C THR A 255 -7.52 17.17 -19.65
N THR A 256 -7.98 16.26 -20.52
CA THR A 256 -9.38 15.85 -20.58
C THR A 256 -9.78 15.06 -19.33
N LYS A 257 -8.95 14.09 -18.92
CA LYS A 257 -9.25 13.20 -17.80
C LYS A 257 -9.08 13.87 -16.43
N ALA A 258 -8.21 14.88 -16.29
CA ALA A 258 -7.98 15.60 -15.04
C ALA A 258 -9.26 16.09 -14.36
N LYS A 259 -10.27 16.50 -15.14
CA LYS A 259 -11.54 17.06 -14.64
C LYS A 259 -12.41 16.06 -13.86
N GLN A 260 -12.15 14.75 -14.02
CA GLN A 260 -12.92 13.69 -13.35
C GLN A 260 -12.41 13.38 -11.94
N PHE A 261 -11.24 13.90 -11.55
CA PHE A 261 -10.53 13.47 -10.34
C PHE A 261 -10.19 14.63 -9.40
N PRO A 262 -10.19 14.39 -8.07
CA PRO A 262 -9.60 15.33 -7.11
C PRO A 262 -8.14 15.61 -7.45
N ALA A 263 -7.71 16.87 -7.29
CA ALA A 263 -6.36 17.29 -7.69
C ALA A 263 -5.23 16.48 -7.04
N ALA A 264 -5.38 16.11 -5.76
CA ALA A 264 -4.38 15.32 -5.04
C ALA A 264 -4.19 13.91 -5.65
N ASP A 265 -5.29 13.26 -6.03
CA ASP A 265 -5.24 11.93 -6.64
C ASP A 265 -4.80 11.99 -8.10
N TRP A 266 -5.25 13.02 -8.81
CA TRP A 266 -4.88 13.23 -10.20
C TRP A 266 -3.36 13.40 -10.37
N LYS A 267 -2.68 14.06 -9.43
CA LYS A 267 -1.21 14.15 -9.41
C LYS A 267 -0.54 12.78 -9.50
N ILE A 268 -1.06 11.82 -8.73
CA ILE A 268 -0.54 10.44 -8.71
C ILE A 268 -0.88 9.72 -10.02
N MET A 269 -2.12 9.82 -10.50
CA MET A 269 -2.54 9.21 -11.76
C MET A 269 -1.77 9.76 -12.95
N ARG A 270 -1.59 11.09 -13.03
CA ARG A 270 -0.77 11.78 -14.03
C ARG A 270 0.64 11.23 -14.04
N PHE A 271 1.25 11.07 -12.87
CA PHE A 271 2.58 10.47 -12.73
C PHE A 271 2.63 9.05 -13.29
N LEU A 272 1.68 8.19 -12.93
CA LEU A 272 1.64 6.79 -13.38
C LEU A 272 1.42 6.68 -14.90
N LEU A 273 0.51 7.48 -15.46
CA LEU A 273 0.26 7.56 -16.89
C LEU A 273 1.48 8.09 -17.66
N GLY A 274 2.15 9.11 -17.12
CA GLY A 274 3.41 9.62 -17.66
C GLY A 274 4.51 8.59 -17.64
N ASN A 275 4.69 7.88 -16.52
CA ASN A 275 5.64 6.79 -16.42
C ASN A 275 5.36 5.70 -17.47
N HIS A 276 4.09 5.30 -17.65
CA HIS A 276 3.69 4.35 -18.70
C HIS A 276 4.02 4.88 -20.10
N TYR A 277 3.57 6.09 -20.43
CA TYR A 277 3.80 6.69 -21.74
C TYR A 277 5.29 6.81 -22.06
N TYR A 278 6.06 7.48 -21.20
CA TYR A 278 7.45 7.77 -21.51
C TYR A 278 8.36 6.54 -21.36
N CYS A 279 8.12 5.61 -20.42
CA CYS A 279 8.95 4.41 -20.31
C CYS A 279 8.59 3.32 -21.32
N ALA A 280 7.30 3.04 -21.52
CA ALA A 280 6.85 1.89 -22.31
C ALA A 280 6.55 2.24 -23.77
N VAL A 281 6.00 3.44 -24.03
CA VAL A 281 5.60 3.85 -25.38
C VAL A 281 6.70 4.66 -26.07
N ALA A 282 7.03 5.84 -25.54
CA ALA A 282 8.01 6.75 -26.14
C ALA A 282 9.47 6.30 -25.92
N LYS A 283 9.71 5.53 -24.85
CA LYS A 283 11.05 5.10 -24.40
C LYS A 283 12.01 6.28 -24.17
N ASP A 284 11.47 7.39 -23.68
CA ASP A 284 12.20 8.63 -23.41
C ASP A 284 12.24 8.95 -21.91
N THR A 285 13.32 8.52 -21.25
CA THR A 285 13.51 8.76 -19.82
C THR A 285 13.80 10.23 -19.50
N MET A 286 14.36 11.01 -20.44
CA MET A 286 14.61 12.44 -20.23
C MET A 286 13.29 13.21 -20.16
N ALA A 287 12.41 12.97 -21.13
CA ALA A 287 11.09 13.59 -21.16
C ALA A 287 10.25 13.20 -19.95
N LEU A 288 10.36 11.95 -19.47
CA LEU A 288 9.74 11.54 -18.21
C LEU A 288 10.20 12.38 -17.02
N LEU A 289 11.52 12.55 -16.85
CA LEU A 289 12.06 13.34 -15.74
C LEU A 289 11.61 14.80 -15.81
N GLN A 290 11.57 15.39 -17.00
CA GLN A 290 11.05 16.74 -17.21
C GLN A 290 9.57 16.82 -16.80
N PHE A 291 8.75 15.90 -17.31
CA PHE A 291 7.32 15.80 -17.04
C PHE A 291 6.98 15.62 -15.55
N ILE A 292 7.75 14.82 -14.82
CA ILE A 292 7.58 14.63 -13.37
C ILE A 292 8.03 15.89 -12.61
N SER A 293 9.07 16.59 -13.06
CA SER A 293 9.61 17.77 -12.37
C SER A 293 8.66 18.98 -12.34
N GLU A 294 7.68 19.00 -13.25
CA GLU A 294 6.60 20.00 -13.30
C GLU A 294 5.67 19.85 -12.09
N GLU A 295 5.23 18.62 -11.82
CA GLU A 295 4.30 18.29 -10.75
C GLU A 295 4.76 17.02 -10.01
N PRO A 296 5.72 17.18 -9.10
CA PRO A 296 6.39 16.05 -8.48
C PRO A 296 5.52 15.37 -7.43
N VAL A 297 5.59 14.05 -7.40
CA VAL A 297 4.94 13.20 -6.40
C VAL A 297 5.92 12.18 -5.84
N LEU A 298 5.70 11.77 -4.60
CA LEU A 298 6.20 10.50 -4.08
C LEU A 298 5.06 9.51 -4.14
N TYR A 299 5.22 8.49 -4.97
CA TYR A 299 4.28 7.39 -5.03
C TYR A 299 5.06 6.10 -5.16
N MET A 300 4.80 5.17 -4.24
CA MET A 300 5.56 3.91 -4.10
C MET A 300 7.09 4.18 -4.10
N ASN A 301 7.89 3.17 -4.46
CA ASN A 301 9.34 3.32 -4.62
C ASN A 301 9.75 3.70 -6.06
N TYR A 302 8.92 4.48 -6.78
CA TYR A 302 9.20 4.81 -8.19
C TYR A 302 10.43 5.70 -8.35
N MET A 303 10.72 6.59 -7.40
CA MET A 303 11.93 7.41 -7.42
C MET A 303 13.18 6.54 -7.42
N GLY A 304 13.24 5.54 -6.52
CA GLY A 304 14.34 4.57 -6.48
C GLY A 304 14.40 3.69 -7.74
N ALA A 305 13.26 3.24 -8.25
CA ALA A 305 13.19 2.43 -9.47
C ALA A 305 13.68 3.20 -10.71
N LEU A 306 13.29 4.47 -10.89
CA LEU A 306 13.75 5.29 -12.01
C LEU A 306 15.25 5.57 -11.93
N TYR A 307 15.76 5.90 -10.73
CA TYR A 307 17.18 6.07 -10.52
C TYR A 307 17.99 4.81 -10.81
N SER A 308 17.53 3.66 -10.31
CA SER A 308 18.17 2.36 -10.58
C SER A 308 18.19 2.04 -12.07
N ASN A 309 17.10 2.31 -12.80
CA ASN A 309 17.06 2.14 -14.25
C ASN A 309 18.05 3.05 -14.97
N LEU A 310 18.16 4.32 -14.58
CA LEU A 310 19.14 5.26 -15.15
C LEU A 310 20.59 4.81 -14.92
N LEU A 311 20.89 4.28 -13.72
CA LEU A 311 22.19 3.68 -13.40
C LEU A 311 22.51 2.51 -14.33
N VAL A 312 21.62 1.53 -14.40
CA VAL A 312 21.80 0.31 -15.21
C VAL A 312 21.94 0.65 -16.69
N ARG A 313 21.17 1.62 -17.18
CA ARG A 313 21.20 2.06 -18.58
C ARG A 313 22.34 3.05 -18.89
N LYS A 314 23.17 3.42 -17.90
CA LYS A 314 24.25 4.43 -18.04
C LYS A 314 23.74 5.78 -18.56
N GLN A 315 22.56 6.19 -18.11
CA GLN A 315 21.89 7.43 -18.51
C GLN A 315 22.02 8.54 -17.45
N LEU A 316 22.80 8.34 -16.39
CA LEU A 316 23.16 9.41 -15.46
C LEU A 316 24.18 10.36 -16.11
N ASN A 317 23.82 11.63 -16.19
CA ASN A 317 24.61 12.74 -16.68
C ASN A 317 24.20 14.01 -15.92
N PRO A 318 24.89 15.15 -16.07
CA PRO A 318 24.57 16.37 -15.32
C PRO A 318 23.10 16.82 -15.46
N THR A 319 22.50 16.65 -16.63
CA THR A 319 21.11 17.04 -16.90
C THR A 319 20.11 16.11 -16.19
N THR A 320 20.28 14.78 -16.28
CA THR A 320 19.39 13.84 -15.56
C THR A 320 19.52 14.00 -14.06
N LEU A 321 20.74 14.19 -13.55
CA LEU A 321 20.99 14.41 -12.13
C LEU A 321 20.35 15.70 -11.62
N ALA A 322 20.42 16.80 -12.38
CA ALA A 322 19.76 18.05 -12.02
C ALA A 322 18.22 17.88 -11.92
N LEU A 323 17.60 17.14 -12.84
CA LEU A 323 16.17 16.85 -12.80
C LEU A 323 15.79 15.95 -11.61
N LEU A 324 16.60 14.93 -11.32
CA LEU A 324 16.40 14.06 -10.15
C LEU A 324 16.52 14.85 -8.84
N CYS A 325 17.51 15.74 -8.71
CA CYS A 325 17.66 16.63 -7.56
C CYS A 325 16.45 17.57 -7.43
N LYS A 326 16.00 18.19 -8.52
CA LYS A 326 14.80 19.04 -8.54
C LYS A 326 13.53 18.28 -8.12
N TRP A 327 13.41 17.01 -8.52
CA TRP A 327 12.31 16.15 -8.06
C TRP A 327 12.42 15.89 -6.55
N ALA A 328 13.60 15.50 -6.07
CA ALA A 328 13.84 15.26 -4.65
C ALA A 328 13.54 16.48 -3.78
N ASP A 329 14.03 17.68 -4.15
CA ASP A 329 13.79 18.94 -3.42
C ASP A 329 12.32 19.26 -3.22
N LYS A 330 11.48 18.95 -4.20
CA LYS A 330 10.05 19.25 -4.14
C LYS A 330 9.22 18.14 -3.50
N ALA A 331 9.64 16.88 -3.63
CA ALA A 331 8.83 15.72 -3.25
C ALA A 331 9.20 15.13 -1.89
N VAL A 332 10.48 15.17 -1.52
CA VAL A 332 10.98 14.53 -0.29
C VAL A 332 10.88 15.47 0.89
N THR A 333 9.84 15.27 1.70
CA THR A 333 9.58 16.02 2.93
C THR A 333 10.00 15.22 4.17
N ALA A 334 9.92 15.80 5.37
CA ALA A 334 10.16 15.11 6.64
C ALA A 334 9.22 13.88 6.85
N ASP A 335 8.07 13.90 6.18
CA ASP A 335 7.07 12.83 6.24
C ASP A 335 7.29 11.71 5.23
N ALA A 336 8.23 11.88 4.30
CA ALA A 336 8.57 10.89 3.29
C ALA A 336 9.16 9.59 3.92
N PRO A 337 9.07 8.45 3.23
CA PRO A 337 9.74 7.22 3.66
C PRO A 337 11.25 7.39 3.74
N LEU A 338 11.92 6.68 4.65
CA LEU A 338 13.39 6.73 4.79
C LEU A 338 14.11 6.38 3.48
N GLU A 339 13.57 5.42 2.73
CA GLU A 339 14.14 5.02 1.44
C GLU A 339 14.17 6.19 0.45
N MET A 340 13.13 7.04 0.43
CA MET A 340 13.08 8.22 -0.43
C MET A 340 14.15 9.26 -0.04
N MET A 341 14.39 9.44 1.26
CA MET A 341 15.45 10.33 1.75
C MET A 341 16.84 9.84 1.34
N THR A 342 17.13 8.56 1.51
CA THR A 342 18.43 7.99 1.10
C THR A 342 18.62 7.94 -0.42
N THR A 343 17.54 7.74 -1.17
CA THR A 343 17.54 7.81 -2.63
C THR A 343 17.83 9.23 -3.10
N ALA A 344 17.15 10.23 -2.53
CA ALA A 344 17.43 11.64 -2.78
C ALA A 344 18.89 11.99 -2.47
N ALA A 345 19.40 11.60 -1.30
CA ALA A 345 20.82 11.80 -0.97
C ALA A 345 21.74 11.22 -2.07
N SER A 346 21.45 10.03 -2.57
CA SER A 346 22.24 9.41 -3.64
C SER A 346 22.29 10.26 -4.92
N PHE A 347 21.23 11.01 -5.25
CA PHE A 347 21.22 11.92 -6.40
C PHE A 347 22.25 13.03 -6.22
N TYR A 348 22.25 13.69 -5.06
CA TYR A 348 23.18 14.78 -4.76
C TYR A 348 24.62 14.29 -4.70
N ARG A 349 24.85 13.09 -4.15
CA ARG A 349 26.19 12.47 -4.16
C ARG A 349 26.70 12.26 -5.58
N GLN A 350 25.87 11.71 -6.48
CA GLN A 350 26.24 11.54 -7.88
C GLN A 350 26.43 12.89 -8.59
N ASN A 351 25.69 13.91 -8.18
CA ASN A 351 25.82 15.28 -8.67
C ASN A 351 27.01 16.05 -8.04
N LYS A 352 27.81 15.41 -7.19
CA LYS A 352 28.94 16.02 -6.45
C LYS A 352 28.54 17.19 -5.56
N ASP A 353 27.28 17.23 -5.12
CA ASP A 353 26.75 18.21 -4.18
C ASP A 353 26.70 17.58 -2.78
N MET A 354 27.72 17.86 -1.98
CA MET A 354 27.83 17.30 -0.63
C MET A 354 26.92 17.98 0.38
N GLU A 355 26.50 19.22 0.15
CA GLU A 355 25.56 19.92 1.02
C GLU A 355 24.16 19.30 0.90
N GLY A 356 23.69 19.10 -0.33
CA GLY A 356 22.43 18.40 -0.58
C GLY A 356 22.44 16.95 -0.10
N TYR A 357 23.56 16.23 -0.28
CA TYR A 357 23.74 14.89 0.25
C TYR A 357 23.57 14.85 1.78
N LYS A 358 24.33 15.69 2.51
CA LYS A 358 24.28 15.75 3.97
C LYS A 358 22.89 16.14 4.47
N ARG A 359 22.22 17.08 3.80
CA ARG A 359 20.85 17.50 4.14
C ARG A 359 19.89 16.29 4.19
N PHE A 360 19.82 15.50 3.12
CA PHE A 360 18.90 14.36 3.07
C PHE A 360 19.30 13.21 3.99
N ILE A 361 20.59 12.99 4.25
CA ILE A 361 21.04 12.00 5.25
C ILE A 361 20.69 12.46 6.67
N ASN A 362 20.84 13.74 6.99
CA ASN A 362 20.42 14.28 8.28
C ASN A 362 18.90 14.16 8.48
N MET A 363 18.10 14.43 7.44
CA MET A 363 16.66 14.17 7.47
C MET A 363 16.35 12.70 7.78
N ALA A 364 17.08 11.76 7.19
CA ALA A 364 16.93 10.33 7.46
C ALA A 364 17.30 9.98 8.91
N ILE A 365 18.39 10.54 9.44
CA ILE A 365 18.82 10.37 10.85
C ILE A 365 17.76 10.90 11.81
N GLU A 366 17.27 12.12 11.60
CA GLU A 366 16.24 12.74 12.43
C GLU A 366 14.95 11.92 12.45
N LYS A 367 14.51 11.44 11.29
CA LYS A 367 13.33 10.57 11.18
C LYS A 367 13.57 9.22 11.85
N ALA A 368 14.73 8.61 11.65
CA ALA A 368 15.08 7.33 12.26
C ALA A 368 15.02 7.42 13.79
N ARG A 369 15.63 8.45 14.38
CA ARG A 369 15.59 8.72 15.83
C ARG A 369 14.16 8.96 16.32
N ARG A 370 13.37 9.77 15.60
CA ARG A 370 11.98 10.09 15.98
C ARG A 370 11.09 8.85 16.10
N TYR A 371 11.34 7.83 15.29
CA TYR A 371 10.51 6.63 15.21
C TYR A 371 11.24 5.36 15.68
N ASN A 372 12.28 5.51 16.52
CA ASN A 372 13.04 4.40 17.10
C ASN A 372 13.55 3.38 16.06
N MET A 373 13.91 3.85 14.86
CA MET A 373 14.49 3.02 13.81
C MET A 373 16.02 3.01 13.93
N PRO A 374 16.71 1.96 13.45
CA PRO A 374 18.17 1.90 13.43
C PRO A 374 18.78 3.11 12.72
N VAL A 375 19.75 3.79 13.37
CA VAL A 375 20.32 5.07 12.90
C VAL A 375 21.75 4.94 12.42
N GLU A 376 22.47 3.91 12.86
CA GLU A 376 23.91 3.73 12.71
C GLU A 376 24.32 3.67 11.23
N ARG A 377 23.46 3.09 10.39
CA ARG A 377 23.68 3.05 8.93
C ARG A 377 23.76 4.45 8.35
N TYR A 378 22.88 5.36 8.76
CA TYR A 378 22.81 6.72 8.22
C TYR A 378 23.93 7.61 8.77
N GLU A 379 24.30 7.42 10.04
CA GLU A 379 25.45 8.11 10.63
C GLU A 379 26.76 7.72 9.93
N LYS A 380 26.96 6.43 9.65
CA LYS A 380 28.12 5.95 8.86
C LYS A 380 28.18 6.55 7.46
N MET A 381 27.04 6.86 6.85
CA MET A 381 26.99 7.50 5.53
C MET A 381 27.55 8.94 5.55
N LEU A 382 27.43 9.65 6.69
CA LEU A 382 28.06 10.97 6.86
C LEU A 382 29.57 10.88 7.03
N THR A 383 30.04 9.90 7.80
CA THR A 383 31.46 9.76 8.15
C THR A 383 32.29 9.10 7.05
N ALA A 384 31.70 8.24 6.21
CA ALA A 384 32.39 7.57 5.11
C ALA A 384 32.81 8.50 3.94
N ASN A 385 32.55 9.82 4.06
CA ASN A 385 32.95 10.84 3.11
C ASN A 385 33.83 11.95 3.74
N GLN A 386 34.35 11.71 4.94
CA GLN A 386 35.53 12.41 5.48
C GLN A 386 36.75 11.55 5.22
#